data_AF-A0A7K1KV98-F1
#
_entry.id   AF-A0A7K1KV98-F1
#
_cell.length_a   1.000
_cell.length_b   1.000
_cell.length_c   1.000
_cell.angle_alpha   90.00
_cell.angle_beta   90.00
_cell.angle_gamma   90.00
#
_symmetry.space_group_name_H-M   'P 1'
#
loop_
_entity.id
_entity.type
_entity.pdbx_description
1 polymer ?
#
loop_
_entity_poly.entity_id
_entity_poly.type
_entity_poly.pdbx_seq_one_letter_code
_entity_poly.pdbx_strand_id
1 'polypeptide(L)' 'MAKDGDRRPRECGACQGEGGHCADDGKDEDTARVERSWVKCLTCNGAGLV' A
#
# COMPACT_ATOMS: atom_id res chain seq x y z
N MET A 1 -27.46 -18.86 -0.97
CA MET A 1 -26.22 -18.26 -0.44
C MET A 1 -25.12 -18.59 -1.44
N ALA A 2 -24.41 -17.60 -1.98
CA ALA A 2 -23.36 -17.85 -2.96
C ALA A 2 -22.29 -18.77 -2.36
N LYS A 3 -21.81 -19.75 -3.14
CA LYS A 3 -20.62 -20.51 -2.78
C LYS A 3 -19.44 -19.63 -3.20
N ASP A 4 -18.89 -18.86 -2.28
CA ASP A 4 -17.63 -18.16 -2.53
C ASP A 4 -16.55 -19.21 -2.76
N GLY A 5 -16.15 -19.38 -4.02
CA GLY A 5 -14.97 -20.16 -4.36
C GLY A 5 -13.75 -19.38 -3.88
N ASP A 6 -12.93 -20.02 -3.04
CA ASP A 6 -11.63 -19.54 -2.54
C ASP A 6 -10.66 -19.18 -3.69
N ARG A 7 -10.92 -18.11 -4.44
CA ARG A 7 -9.88 -17.36 -5.14
C ARG A 7 -9.16 -16.58 -4.06
N ARG A 8 -8.12 -17.20 -3.50
CA ARG A 8 -7.19 -16.57 -2.56
C ARG A 8 -6.77 -15.24 -3.20
N PRO A 9 -7.00 -14.08 -2.54
CA PRO A 9 -6.53 -12.80 -3.03
C PRO A 9 -5.04 -12.92 -3.33
N ARG A 10 -4.58 -12.50 -4.50
CA ARG A 10 -3.15 -12.56 -4.85
C ARG A 10 -2.46 -11.35 -4.26
N GLU A 11 -1.23 -11.52 -3.79
CA GLU A 11 -0.41 -10.38 -3.38
C GLU A 11 -0.26 -9.39 -4.53
N CYS A 12 -0.54 -8.13 -4.23
CA CYS A 12 -0.41 -7.05 -5.19
C CYS A 12 1.07 -6.85 -5.47
N GLY A 13 1.53 -7.33 -6.63
CA GLY A 13 2.94 -7.23 -7.02
C GLY A 13 3.49 -5.80 -7.07
N ALA A 14 2.62 -4.78 -7.21
CA ALA A 14 3.03 -3.38 -7.21
C ALA A 14 3.50 -2.86 -5.84
N CYS A 15 3.01 -3.46 -4.75
CA CYS A 15 3.39 -3.13 -3.38
C CYS A 15 3.88 -4.35 -2.58
N GLN A 16 4.07 -5.50 -3.24
CA GLN A 16 4.53 -6.74 -2.63
C GLN A 16 3.72 -7.16 -1.39
N GLY A 17 2.39 -6.95 -1.42
CA GLY A 17 1.54 -7.29 -0.27
C GLY A 17 1.35 -6.19 0.78
N GLU A 18 2.18 -5.14 0.78
CA GLU A 18 2.16 -4.10 1.83
C GLU A 18 0.94 -3.16 1.75
N GLY A 19 0.32 -3.04 0.57
CA GLY A 19 -0.80 -2.12 0.34
C GLY A 19 -0.40 -0.65 0.22
N GLY A 20 0.83 -0.28 0.56
CA GLY A 20 1.36 1.06 0.39
C GLY A 20 2.88 1.07 0.45
N HIS A 21 3.47 2.24 0.21
CA HIS A 21 4.90 2.49 0.36
C HIS A 21 5.09 3.78 1.16
N CYS A 22 6.04 3.78 2.09
CA CYS A 22 6.46 5.00 2.78
C CYS A 22 7.10 5.95 1.78
N ALA A 23 6.41 7.01 1.38
CA ALA A 23 7.06 8.08 0.62
C ALA A 23 7.94 8.86 1.58
N ASP A 24 9.23 8.55 1.57
CA ASP A 24 10.26 9.43 2.11
C ASP A 24 10.50 10.52 1.06
N ASP A 25 9.57 11.46 0.93
CA ASP A 25 9.77 12.67 0.13
C ASP A 25 10.65 13.62 0.94
N GLY A 26 11.90 13.21 1.14
CA GLY A 26 12.98 14.00 1.71
C GLY A 26 13.41 15.09 0.74
N LYS A 27 12.59 16.13 0.60
CA LYS A 27 12.97 17.42 0.02
C LYS A 27 12.41 18.59 0.82
N ASP A 28 12.52 18.53 2.14
CA ASP A 28 12.49 19.74 2.95
C ASP A 28 13.64 19.64 3.95
N GLU A 29 14.70 20.40 3.69
CA GLU A 29 15.92 20.48 4.51
C GLU A 29 15.65 21.08 5.91
N ASP A 30 14.43 21.52 6.19
CA ASP A 30 14.16 22.35 7.37
C ASP A 30 12.77 22.10 7.97
N THR A 31 12.40 20.86 8.31
CA THR A 31 11.28 20.68 9.27
C THR A 31 11.37 19.41 10.11
N ALA A 32 11.25 19.62 11.42
CA ALA A 32 11.11 18.64 12.47
C ALA A 32 10.20 17.45 12.13
N ARG A 33 10.68 16.23 12.42
CA ARG A 33 9.87 15.00 12.59
C ARG A 33 8.72 14.88 11.56
N VAL A 34 9.08 14.73 10.29
CA VAL A 34 8.12 14.44 9.22
C VAL A 34 7.37 13.16 9.58
N GLU A 35 6.07 13.28 9.83
CA GLU A 35 5.16 12.14 9.94
C GLU A 35 5.29 11.32 8.66
N ARG A 36 5.79 10.09 8.79
CA ARG A 36 6.04 9.17 7.67
C ARG A 36 4.71 8.89 6.97
N SER A 37 4.43 9.61 5.89
CA SER A 37 3.17 9.51 5.17
C SER A 37 3.20 8.27 4.27
N TRP A 38 2.37 7.29 4.61
CA TRP A 38 2.20 6.09 3.79
C TRP A 38 1.37 6.42 2.55
N VAL A 39 1.98 6.33 1.37
CA VAL A 39 1.27 6.48 0.10
C VAL A 39 0.60 5.15 -0.23
N LYS A 40 -0.72 5.21 -0.36
CA LYS A 40 -1.57 4.07 -0.68
C LYS A 40 -1.25 3.54 -2.08
N CYS A 41 -1.02 2.24 -2.22
CA CYS A 41 -0.81 1.61 -3.53
C CYS A 41 -2.10 1.68 -4.33
N LEU A 42 -2.08 2.39 -5.46
CA LEU A 42 -3.25 2.61 -6.31
C LEU A 42 -3.75 1.30 -6.93
N THR A 43 -2.84 0.37 -7.24
CA THR A 43 -3.16 -0.90 -7.91
C THR A 43 -4.06 -1.81 -7.07
N CYS A 44 -3.80 -1.93 -5.77
CA CYS A 44 -4.65 -2.68 -4.84
C CYS A 44 -5.51 -1.78 -3.97
N ASN A 45 -5.52 -0.48 -4.24
CA ASN A 45 -6.17 0.53 -3.42
C ASN A 45 -5.93 0.29 -1.92
N GLY A 46 -4.66 0.15 -1.50
CA GLY A 46 -4.32 0.01 -0.08
C GLY A 46 -4.47 -1.38 0.52
N ALA A 47 -5.08 -2.33 -0.20
CA ALA A 47 -5.43 -3.62 0.38
C ALA A 47 -4.25 -4.61 0.45
N GLY A 48 -3.17 -4.35 -0.30
CA GLY A 48 -2.04 -5.27 -0.44
C GLY A 48 -2.35 -6.49 -1.32
N LEU A 49 -3.60 -6.67 -1.72
CA LEU A 49 -4.09 -7.85 -2.41
C LEU A 49 -4.97 -7.45 -3.61
N VAL A 50 -5.02 -8.29 -4.65
CA VAL A 50 -5.87 -8.14 -5.86
C VAL A 50 -6.61 -9.42 -6.19
#